data_AF-A0A4S3JNM0-F1
#
_entry.id   AF-A0A4S3JNM0-F1
#
_cell.length_a   1.000
_cell.length_b   1.000
_cell.length_c   1.000
_cell.angle_alpha   90.00
_cell.angle_beta   90.00
_cell.angle_gamma   90.00
#
_symmetry.space_group_name_H-M   'P 1'
#
loop_
_entity.id
_entity.type
_entity.pdbx_description
1 polymer ?
#
loop_
_entity_poly.entity_id
_entity_poly.type
_entity_poly.pdbx_seq_one_letter_code
_entity_poly.pdbx_strand_id
1 'polypeptide(L)'
;MFAREKILISKTDGFLEEIESISLVECSDADKLANYGPLPLSEAHHWAWALELPLSRCDAIAACLTFDIELKGQRRNFKVADIRTLNRNTDSTLFRFTKDTNVSVGEDFIGRKINRTYHLRVQSPGLGGMARQIGNINEALADFNIDSEGLAMPSFYEHSRGCRVEKNFQYKLLYIQ
;
A
#
# COMPACT_ATOMS: atom_id res chain seq x y z
N MET A 1 -2.65 -30.85 -0.24
CA MET A 1 -1.27 -30.44 -0.58
C MET A 1 -0.99 -29.19 0.26
N PHE A 2 -0.29 -29.32 1.39
CA PHE A 2 -0.05 -28.17 2.27
C PHE A 2 1.07 -27.32 1.66
N ALA A 3 0.77 -26.09 1.29
CA ALA A 3 1.78 -25.13 0.87
C ALA A 3 2.74 -24.91 2.05
N ARG A 4 4.01 -25.30 1.89
CA ARG A 4 5.06 -24.95 2.85
C ARG A 4 5.43 -23.49 2.60
N GLU A 5 4.82 -22.61 3.38
CA GLU A 5 5.19 -21.21 3.39
C GLU A 5 6.58 -21.04 4.03
N LYS A 6 7.47 -20.31 3.36
CA LYS A 6 8.81 -20.02 3.88
C LYS A 6 8.76 -18.67 4.58
N ILE A 7 8.93 -18.68 5.89
CA ILE A 7 8.98 -17.47 6.71
C ILE A 7 10.45 -17.15 7.00
N LEU A 8 10.85 -15.91 6.74
CA LEU A 8 12.18 -15.40 7.04
C LEU A 8 12.08 -14.45 8.24
N ILE A 9 12.82 -14.73 9.30
CA ILE A 9 12.86 -13.91 10.51
C ILE A 9 14.26 -13.32 10.60
N SER A 10 14.36 -11.99 10.48
CA SER A 10 15.60 -11.25 10.65
C SER A 10 15.44 -10.28 11.81
N LYS A 11 16.48 -10.19 12.65
CA LYS A 11 16.54 -9.16 13.69
C LYS A 11 16.86 -7.82 13.03
N THR A 12 16.08 -6.81 13.36
CA THR A 12 16.37 -5.42 12.96
C THR A 12 16.89 -4.70 14.20
N ASP A 13 18.18 -4.37 14.20
CA ASP A 13 18.80 -3.58 15.27
C ASP A 13 18.65 -2.10 14.93
N GLY A 14 17.68 -1.43 15.56
CA GLY A 14 17.42 0.00 15.36
C GLY A 14 16.26 0.49 16.23
N PHE A 15 16.27 1.79 16.54
CA PHE A 15 15.12 2.43 17.19
C PHE A 15 13.98 2.56 16.19
N LEU A 16 12.82 2.02 16.53
CA LEU A 16 11.60 2.21 15.75
C LEU A 16 11.06 3.62 15.98
N GLU A 17 10.75 4.29 14.88
CA GLU A 17 10.15 5.61 14.91
C GLU A 17 8.73 5.56 15.48
N GLU A 18 8.38 6.55 16.29
CA GLU A 18 7.09 6.62 16.96
C GLU A 18 5.99 7.15 16.02
N ILE A 19 4.82 6.53 16.11
CA ILE A 19 3.66 6.91 15.29
C ILE A 19 2.95 8.11 15.94
N GLU A 20 2.77 9.17 15.16
CA GLU A 20 1.95 10.33 15.54
C GLU A 20 0.47 10.05 15.25
N SER A 21 0.17 9.56 14.05
CA SER A 21 -1.20 9.18 13.67
C SER A 21 -1.23 7.97 12.76
N ILE A 22 -2.25 7.15 12.95
CA ILE A 22 -2.51 5.93 12.17
C ILE A 22 -3.94 5.97 11.62
N SER A 23 -4.08 5.63 10.34
CA SER A 23 -5.38 5.48 9.71
C SER A 23 -5.61 4.04 9.31
N LEU A 24 -6.81 3.54 9.61
CA LEU A 24 -7.24 2.19 9.27
C LEU A 24 -8.46 2.24 8.36
N VAL A 25 -8.49 1.32 7.40
CA VAL A 25 -9.58 1.15 6.44
C VAL A 25 -10.17 -0.23 6.62
N GLU A 26 -11.50 -0.31 6.55
CA GLU A 26 -12.19 -1.59 6.57
C GLU A 26 -11.81 -2.41 5.33
N CYS A 27 -11.38 -3.64 5.55
CA CYS A 27 -11.02 -4.62 4.53
C CYS A 27 -11.75 -5.96 4.73
N SER A 28 -12.94 -5.90 5.34
CA SER A 28 -13.81 -7.04 5.57
C SER A 28 -14.15 -7.75 4.25
N ASP A 29 -14.15 -9.08 4.27
CA ASP A 29 -14.52 -9.90 3.11
C ASP A 29 -15.97 -9.63 2.66
N ALA A 30 -16.27 -9.91 1.39
CA ALA A 30 -17.59 -9.71 0.81
C ALA A 30 -18.71 -10.41 1.61
N ASP A 31 -18.42 -11.59 2.17
CA ASP A 31 -19.36 -12.34 3.01
C ASP A 31 -19.68 -11.60 4.32
N LYS A 32 -18.66 -11.00 4.96
CA LYS A 32 -18.83 -10.21 6.19
C LYS A 32 -19.58 -8.92 5.90
N LEU A 33 -19.26 -8.28 4.78
CA LEU A 33 -19.93 -7.05 4.34
C LEU A 33 -21.41 -7.30 3.97
N ALA A 34 -21.74 -8.46 3.41
CA ALA A 34 -23.13 -8.86 3.14
C ALA A 34 -23.94 -9.06 4.42
N ASN A 35 -23.31 -9.56 5.49
CA ASN A 35 -23.98 -9.82 6.77
C ASN A 35 -24.17 -8.57 7.63
N TYR A 36 -23.16 -7.69 7.67
CA TYR A 36 -23.12 -6.55 8.60
C TYR A 36 -23.29 -5.18 7.92
N GLY A 37 -23.22 -5.14 6.59
CA GLY A 37 -23.26 -3.89 5.82
C GLY A 37 -21.99 -3.04 5.95
N PRO A 38 -21.89 -1.95 5.17
CA PRO A 38 -20.78 -1.00 5.26
C PRO A 38 -20.71 -0.36 6.65
N LEU A 39 -19.50 -0.04 7.10
CA LEU A 39 -19.32 0.60 8.40
C LEU A 39 -19.90 2.03 8.41
N PRO A 40 -20.86 2.35 9.31
CA PRO A 40 -21.35 3.72 9.45
C PRO A 40 -20.28 4.66 10.00
N LEU A 41 -20.18 5.89 9.47
CA LEU A 41 -19.24 6.90 9.97
C LEU A 41 -19.45 7.23 11.46
N SER A 42 -20.68 7.14 11.96
CA SER A 42 -21.00 7.34 13.38
C SER A 42 -20.36 6.30 14.30
N GLU A 43 -20.07 5.10 13.78
CA GLU A 43 -19.44 4.03 14.55
C GLU A 43 -17.91 4.03 14.42
N ALA A 44 -17.35 4.74 13.45
CA ALA A 44 -15.91 4.76 13.17
C ALA A 44 -15.06 5.04 14.42
N HIS A 45 -15.47 5.97 15.27
CA HIS A 45 -14.75 6.28 16.51
C HIS A 45 -14.78 5.14 17.53
N HIS A 46 -15.88 4.38 17.60
CA HIS A 46 -15.97 3.20 18.47
C HIS A 46 -15.03 2.08 18.00
N TRP A 47 -14.93 1.89 16.69
CA TRP A 47 -13.98 0.93 16.12
C TRP A 47 -12.54 1.39 16.28
N ALA A 48 -12.26 2.68 16.08
CA ALA A 48 -10.94 3.26 16.32
C ALA A 48 -10.47 3.02 17.76
N TRP A 49 -11.35 3.30 18.74
CA TRP A 49 -11.08 3.03 20.15
C TRP A 49 -10.82 1.55 20.43
N ALA A 50 -11.65 0.66 19.87
CA ALA A 50 -11.48 -0.78 20.05
C ALA A 50 -10.15 -1.30 19.48
N LEU A 51 -9.61 -0.64 18.44
CA LEU A 51 -8.33 -0.96 17.81
C LEU A 51 -7.10 -0.47 18.60
N GLU A 52 -7.24 0.48 19.54
CA GLU A 52 -6.10 0.97 20.34
C GLU A 52 -5.42 -0.14 21.13
N LEU A 53 -6.20 -1.04 21.73
CA LEU A 53 -5.67 -2.15 22.50
C LEU A 53 -4.84 -3.14 21.64
N PRO A 54 -5.36 -3.71 20.53
CA PRO A 54 -4.57 -4.61 19.69
C PRO A 54 -3.35 -3.90 19.08
N LEU A 55 -3.46 -2.62 18.72
CA LEU A 55 -2.32 -1.85 18.22
C LEU A 55 -1.24 -1.67 19.30
N SER A 56 -1.62 -1.38 20.54
CA SER A 56 -0.68 -1.24 21.66
C SER A 56 0.05 -2.53 22.06
N ARG A 57 -0.48 -3.68 21.63
CA ARG A 57 0.13 -5.00 21.86
C ARG A 57 1.15 -5.37 20.79
N CYS A 58 1.20 -4.64 19.68
CA CYS A 58 2.18 -4.86 18.64
C CYS A 58 3.49 -4.14 19.00
N ASP A 59 4.61 -4.87 19.02
CA ASP A 59 5.93 -4.28 19.20
C ASP A 59 6.31 -3.36 18.04
N ALA A 60 5.91 -3.75 16.82
CA ALA A 60 6.13 -3.01 15.59
C ALA A 60 4.87 -3.07 14.71
N ILE A 61 4.58 -1.95 14.06
CA ILE A 61 3.45 -1.78 13.14
C ILE A 61 4.00 -1.39 11.77
N ALA A 62 3.47 -1.99 10.73
CA ALA A 62 3.75 -1.66 9.34
C ALA A 62 2.46 -1.25 8.62
N ALA A 63 2.61 -0.51 7.53
CA ALA A 63 1.52 -0.31 6.60
C ALA A 63 1.03 -1.66 6.08
N CYS A 64 -0.26 -1.73 5.74
CA CYS A 64 -0.94 -2.94 5.30
C CYS A 64 -1.11 -4.07 6.32
N LEU A 65 -0.69 -3.92 7.58
CA LEU A 65 -1.06 -4.89 8.62
C LEU A 65 -2.57 -4.94 8.79
N THR A 66 -3.10 -6.16 8.96
CA THR A 66 -4.53 -6.41 9.10
C THR A 66 -4.85 -6.91 10.50
N PHE A 67 -5.91 -6.36 11.09
CA PHE A 67 -6.45 -6.71 12.39
C PHE A 67 -7.86 -7.27 12.20
N ASP A 68 -8.13 -8.39 12.86
CA ASP A 68 -9.46 -8.98 12.96
C ASP A 68 -9.98 -8.70 14.37
N ILE A 69 -11.07 -7.94 14.46
CA ILE A 69 -11.65 -7.50 15.73
C ILE A 69 -13.16 -7.69 15.73
N GLU A 70 -13.68 -8.08 16.88
CA GLU A 70 -15.10 -8.22 17.13
C GLU A 70 -15.58 -7.12 18.06
N LEU A 71 -16.58 -6.35 17.62
CA LEU A 71 -17.23 -5.31 18.41
C LEU A 71 -18.74 -5.42 18.23
N LYS A 72 -19.50 -5.38 19.32
CA LYS A 72 -20.96 -5.53 19.33
C LYS A 72 -21.46 -6.79 18.57
N GLY A 73 -20.70 -7.89 18.61
CA GLY A 73 -21.02 -9.14 17.89
C GLY A 73 -20.83 -9.07 16.37
N GLN A 74 -20.24 -7.99 15.85
CA GLN A 74 -19.81 -7.89 14.46
C GLN A 74 -18.31 -8.13 14.40
N ARG A 75 -17.88 -9.10 13.59
CA ARG A 75 -16.46 -9.39 13.38
C ARG A 75 -16.00 -8.79 12.05
N ARG A 76 -15.12 -7.79 12.11
CA ARG A 76 -14.67 -7.00 10.95
C ARG A 76 -13.14 -6.99 10.84
N ASN A 77 -12.66 -6.79 9.62
CA ASN A 77 -11.22 -6.73 9.35
C ASN A 77 -10.82 -5.29 9.02
N PHE A 78 -9.75 -4.80 9.66
CA PHE A 78 -9.21 -3.47 9.44
C PHE A 78 -7.76 -3.55 9.00
N LYS A 79 -7.40 -2.83 7.96
CA LYS A 79 -6.05 -2.74 7.43
C LYS A 79 -5.47 -1.36 7.72
N VAL A 80 -4.21 -1.32 8.16
CA VAL A 80 -3.46 -0.07 8.31
C VAL A 80 -3.23 0.52 6.92
N ALA A 81 -3.81 1.69 6.66
CA ALA A 81 -3.77 2.35 5.36
C ALA A 81 -2.63 3.36 5.28
N ASP A 82 -2.51 4.25 6.27
CA ASP A 82 -1.43 5.23 6.37
C ASP A 82 -0.88 5.27 7.79
N ILE A 83 0.43 5.51 7.88
CA ILE A 83 1.15 5.73 9.13
C ILE A 83 1.91 7.04 8.97
N ARG A 84 1.68 7.94 9.91
CA ARG A 84 2.36 9.22 9.99
C ARG A 84 3.22 9.27 11.23
N THR A 85 4.45 9.69 11.02
CA THR A 85 5.43 9.88 12.06
C THR A 85 5.86 11.33 12.14
N LEU A 86 6.53 11.68 13.25
CA LEU A 86 7.08 13.01 13.45
C LEU A 86 8.12 13.37 12.39
N ASN A 87 8.96 12.41 11.96
CA ASN A 87 9.96 12.62 10.93
C ASN A 87 9.51 12.04 9.58
N ARG A 88 8.93 12.90 8.73
CA ARG A 88 8.37 12.51 7.43
C ARG A 88 9.39 12.05 6.39
N ASN A 89 10.69 12.07 6.70
CA ASN A 89 11.77 11.84 5.73
C ASN A 89 12.51 10.52 5.95
N THR A 90 11.93 9.60 6.73
CA THR A 90 12.48 8.26 6.95
C THR A 90 11.84 7.26 6.00
N ASP A 91 12.67 6.46 5.32
CA ASP A 91 12.23 5.32 4.52
C ASP A 91 11.89 4.09 5.40
N SER A 92 11.45 4.33 6.66
CA SER A 92 11.14 3.24 7.58
C SER A 92 9.87 2.52 7.13
N THR A 93 9.88 1.21 7.29
CA THR A 93 8.72 0.34 7.04
C THR A 93 8.08 -0.17 8.32
N LEU A 94 8.79 -0.03 9.46
CA LEU A 94 8.36 -0.47 10.78
C LEU A 94 8.33 0.72 11.74
N PHE A 95 7.26 0.79 12.52
CA PHE A 95 6.97 1.91 13.41
C PHE A 95 6.50 1.40 14.77
N ARG A 96 6.70 2.21 15.80
CA ARG A 96 6.32 1.88 17.18
C ARG A 96 5.06 2.64 17.56
N PHE A 97 4.05 1.90 18.01
CA PHE A 97 2.83 2.48 18.57
C PHE A 97 3.11 3.04 19.97
N THR A 98 2.57 4.22 20.26
CA THR A 98 2.67 4.85 21.58
C THR A 98 1.27 5.27 22.05
N LYS A 99 1.16 5.67 23.32
CA LYS A 99 -0.14 6.09 23.89
C LYS A 99 -0.62 7.43 23.32
N ASP A 100 0.31 8.22 22.77
CA ASP A 100 0.03 9.53 22.19
C ASP A 100 -0.38 9.42 20.70
N THR A 101 -0.39 8.21 20.14
CA THR A 101 -0.76 7.95 18.75
C THR A 101 -2.24 8.17 18.53
N ASN A 102 -2.60 9.02 17.56
CA ASN A 102 -3.99 9.24 17.18
C ASN A 102 -4.48 8.14 16.22
N VAL A 103 -5.52 7.39 16.61
CA VAL A 103 -6.11 6.32 15.80
C VAL A 103 -7.39 6.80 15.12
N SER A 104 -7.47 6.56 13.80
CA SER A 104 -8.64 6.92 12.99
C SER A 104 -9.07 5.75 12.11
N VAL A 105 -10.38 5.61 11.89
CA VAL A 105 -10.99 4.58 11.04
C VAL A 105 -11.90 5.28 10.03
N GLY A 106 -11.82 4.90 8.75
CA GLY A 106 -12.78 5.34 7.74
C GLY A 106 -12.15 5.88 6.45
N GLU A 107 -13.03 6.16 5.48
CA GLU A 107 -12.69 6.53 4.11
C GLU A 107 -12.32 8.02 3.97
N ASP A 108 -12.48 8.84 5.01
CA ASP A 108 -12.24 10.30 4.97
C ASP A 108 -10.78 10.71 4.67
N PHE A 109 -9.88 9.73 4.47
CA PHE A 109 -8.57 9.91 3.86
C PHE A 109 -8.56 9.85 2.32
N ILE A 110 -9.72 9.90 1.65
CA ILE A 110 -9.83 10.11 0.18
C ILE A 110 -9.05 11.36 -0.30
N GLY A 111 -8.77 12.33 0.58
CA GLY A 111 -7.99 13.53 0.26
C GLY A 111 -6.47 13.36 0.22
N ARG A 112 -5.94 12.20 0.63
CA ARG A 112 -4.54 11.84 0.43
C ARG A 112 -4.52 10.41 -0.09
N LYS A 113 -4.91 10.25 -1.37
CA LYS A 113 -4.30 9.24 -2.25
C LYS A 113 -2.85 9.15 -1.77
N ILE A 114 -2.37 7.97 -1.41
CA ILE A 114 -0.98 7.77 -1.03
C ILE A 114 -0.16 8.19 -2.25
N ASN A 115 0.09 9.50 -2.39
CA ASN A 115 1.01 10.15 -3.31
C ASN A 115 2.41 9.96 -2.74
N ARG A 116 2.67 8.80 -2.13
CA ARG A 116 3.99 8.22 -2.24
C ARG A 116 3.94 7.61 -3.63
N THR A 117 4.23 8.42 -4.65
CA THR A 117 4.75 7.92 -5.91
C THR A 117 6.01 7.17 -5.54
N TYR A 118 5.86 5.89 -5.19
CA TYR A 118 6.99 5.01 -5.01
C TYR A 118 7.56 4.84 -6.41
N HIS A 119 8.48 5.72 -6.78
CA HIS A 119 9.24 5.56 -8.00
C HIS A 119 10.20 4.41 -7.75
N LEU A 120 9.72 3.18 -7.94
CA LEU A 120 10.46 1.95 -7.75
C LEU A 120 11.68 2.01 -8.67
N ARG A 121 12.85 2.23 -8.07
CA ARG A 121 14.11 2.30 -8.78
C ARG A 121 15.21 1.71 -7.92
N VAL A 122 15.90 0.72 -8.47
CA VAL A 122 17.14 0.17 -7.93
C VAL A 122 18.23 1.23 -8.07
N GLN A 123 18.78 1.65 -6.94
CA GLN A 123 19.92 2.56 -6.89
C GLN A 123 21.22 1.77 -7.13
N SER A 124 22.17 2.37 -7.83
CA SER A 124 23.48 1.79 -8.13
C SER A 124 24.59 1.89 -7.05
N PRO A 125 24.47 2.60 -5.90
CA PRO A 125 25.56 2.64 -4.94
C PRO A 125 25.84 1.25 -4.36
N GLY A 126 27.12 0.85 -4.37
CA GLY A 126 27.56 -0.45 -3.84
C GLY A 126 27.42 -1.65 -4.79
N LEU A 127 26.79 -1.48 -5.96
CA LEU A 127 26.60 -2.54 -6.96
C LEU A 127 27.52 -2.32 -8.17
N GLY A 128 28.83 -2.51 -7.97
CA GLY A 128 29.83 -2.37 -9.04
C GLY A 128 29.64 -3.40 -10.17
N GLY A 129 29.73 -2.96 -11.42
CA GLY A 129 29.70 -3.84 -12.60
C GLY A 129 28.33 -4.37 -13.04
N MET A 130 27.25 -4.06 -12.31
CA MET A 130 25.88 -4.50 -12.63
C MET A 130 25.00 -3.43 -13.29
N ALA A 131 25.61 -2.41 -13.89
CA ALA A 131 24.88 -1.27 -14.47
C ALA A 131 23.82 -1.70 -15.50
N ARG A 132 24.12 -2.72 -16.32
CA ARG A 132 23.19 -3.24 -17.33
C ARG A 132 21.99 -3.95 -16.69
N GLN A 133 22.22 -4.76 -15.67
CA GLN A 133 21.17 -5.48 -14.95
C GLN A 133 20.27 -4.51 -14.19
N ILE A 134 20.86 -3.50 -13.55
CA ILE A 134 20.12 -2.42 -12.88
C ILE A 134 19.26 -1.65 -13.89
N GLY A 135 19.79 -1.38 -15.10
CA GLY A 135 19.04 -0.77 -16.19
C GLY A 135 17.80 -1.58 -16.56
N ASN A 136 17.98 -2.88 -16.86
CA ASN A 136 16.88 -3.78 -17.22
C ASN A 136 15.83 -3.91 -16.11
N ILE A 137 16.26 -3.95 -14.84
CA ILE A 137 15.34 -4.03 -13.70
C ILE A 137 14.55 -2.72 -13.57
N ASN A 138 15.21 -1.57 -13.68
CA ASN A 138 14.54 -0.28 -13.60
C ASN A 138 13.58 -0.04 -14.77
N GLU A 139 13.90 -0.54 -15.96
CA GLU A 139 12.99 -0.54 -17.10
C GLU A 139 11.74 -1.38 -16.81
N ALA A 140 11.90 -2.60 -16.30
CA ALA A 140 10.76 -3.45 -15.91
C ALA A 140 9.95 -2.88 -14.72
N LEU A 141 10.59 -2.13 -13.82
CA LEU A 141 9.93 -1.46 -12.70
C LEU A 141 9.19 -0.19 -13.12
N ALA A 142 9.52 0.40 -14.28
CA ALA A 142 8.86 1.60 -14.79
C ALA A 142 7.34 1.38 -15.01
N ASP A 143 6.95 0.17 -15.44
CA ASP A 143 5.55 -0.21 -15.63
C ASP A 143 4.72 -0.17 -14.33
N PHE A 144 5.36 -0.22 -13.17
CA PHE A 144 4.70 -0.16 -11.86
C PHE A 144 4.65 1.26 -11.27
N ASN A 145 5.35 2.21 -11.88
CA ASN A 145 5.36 3.63 -11.47
C ASN A 145 4.20 4.42 -12.12
N ILE A 146 2.98 3.87 -12.02
CA ILE A 146 1.78 4.31 -12.77
C ILE A 146 1.29 5.72 -12.38
N ASP A 147 1.77 6.30 -11.27
CA ASP A 147 1.22 7.54 -10.72
C ASP A 147 2.09 8.81 -10.90
N SER A 148 3.27 8.77 -11.54
CA SER A 148 4.14 9.97 -11.65
C SER A 148 4.15 10.69 -12.99
N GLU A 149 3.71 10.07 -14.07
CA GLU A 149 3.54 10.75 -15.35
C GLU A 149 2.10 10.55 -15.80
N GLY A 150 1.31 11.64 -15.70
CA GLY A 150 0.01 11.65 -16.35
C GLY A 150 0.22 11.19 -17.79
N LEU A 151 -0.50 10.13 -18.19
CA LEU A 151 -0.52 9.62 -19.56
C LEU A 151 -0.89 10.78 -20.51
N ALA A 152 0.11 11.55 -20.92
CA ALA A 152 -0.02 12.57 -21.93
C ALA A 152 0.09 11.82 -23.25
N MET A 153 -1.02 11.77 -23.97
CA MET A 153 -1.02 11.23 -25.32
C MET A 153 0.01 12.02 -26.14
N PRO A 154 1.02 11.37 -26.75
CA PRO A 154 2.01 12.08 -27.56
C PRO A 154 1.29 12.90 -28.62
N SER A 155 1.73 14.14 -28.87
CA SER A 155 1.07 15.09 -29.78
C SER A 155 0.85 14.54 -31.20
N PHE A 156 1.62 13.52 -31.59
CA PHE A 156 1.41 12.79 -32.84
C PHE A 156 0.03 12.13 -32.97
N TYR A 157 -0.61 11.75 -31.85
CA TYR A 157 -1.93 11.10 -31.82
C TYR A 157 -3.11 12.07 -31.69
N GLU A 158 -2.88 13.39 -31.55
CA GLU A 158 -3.96 14.37 -31.39
C GLU A 158 -4.85 14.51 -32.64
N HIS A 159 -4.36 14.10 -33.81
CA HIS A 159 -5.00 14.38 -35.11
C HIS A 159 -5.80 13.23 -35.73
N SER A 160 -5.94 12.08 -35.08
CA SER A 160 -6.88 11.04 -35.54
C SER A 160 -8.16 11.07 -34.70
N ARG A 161 -9.18 11.78 -35.18
CA ARG A 161 -10.54 11.76 -34.61
C ARG A 161 -11.21 10.38 -34.82
N GLY A 162 -10.75 9.38 -34.09
CA GLY A 162 -11.39 8.06 -34.04
C GLY A 162 -10.46 6.98 -33.51
N CYS A 163 -10.46 6.76 -32.20
CA CYS A 163 -9.96 5.51 -31.64
C CYS A 163 -11.13 4.54 -31.49
N ARG A 164 -11.24 3.58 -32.42
CA ARG A 164 -12.05 2.37 -32.22
C ARG A 164 -11.20 1.43 -31.36
N VAL A 165 -11.62 1.20 -30.11
CA VAL A 165 -10.94 0.27 -29.20
C VAL A 165 -11.33 -1.15 -29.63
N GLU A 166 -10.51 -1.75 -30.49
CA GLU A 166 -10.60 -3.18 -30.77
C GLU A 166 -9.73 -3.94 -29.76
N LYS A 167 -10.40 -4.59 -28.82
CA LYS A 167 -9.82 -5.65 -28.00
C LYS A 167 -9.40 -6.79 -28.93
N ASN A 168 -8.11 -7.02 -29.13
CA ASN A 168 -7.61 -8.37 -29.33
C ASN A 168 -6.11 -8.49 -29.02
N PHE A 169 -5.84 -9.36 -28.05
CA PHE A 169 -4.57 -10.03 -27.83
C PHE A 169 -4.05 -10.64 -29.14
N GLN A 170 -2.73 -10.60 -29.37
CA GLN A 170 -1.84 -11.76 -29.60
C GLN A 170 -0.51 -11.33 -30.26
N TYR A 171 0.56 -11.61 -29.52
CA TYR A 171 1.91 -12.06 -29.91
C TYR A 171 2.51 -11.78 -31.31
N LYS A 172 3.78 -11.36 -31.20
CA LYS A 172 4.98 -11.89 -31.89
C LYS A 172 5.42 -11.29 -33.25
N LEU A 173 6.72 -10.92 -33.17
CA LEU A 173 7.82 -11.11 -34.13
C LEU A 173 7.95 -10.13 -35.30
N LEU A 174 9.03 -9.35 -35.21
CA LEU A 174 10.15 -9.33 -36.16
C LEU A 174 9.78 -9.63 -37.62
N TYR A 175 9.97 -8.67 -38.51
CA TYR A 175 10.96 -8.85 -39.57
C TYR A 175 11.51 -7.50 -40.04
N ILE A 176 12.83 -7.49 -40.12
CA ILE A 176 13.72 -6.49 -40.71
C ILE A 176 13.45 -6.42 -42.21
N GLN A 177 13.39 -5.20 -42.77
CA GLN A 177 14.23 -4.82 -43.91
C GLN A 177 14.37 -3.30 -44.01
#